data_AF-A0A3C7W0U3-F1
#
_entry.id   AF-A0A3C7W0U3-F1
#
_cell.length_a   1.000
_cell.length_b   1.000
_cell.length_c   1.000
_cell.angle_alpha   90.00
_cell.angle_beta   90.00
_cell.angle_gamma   90.00
#
_symmetry.space_group_name_H-M   'P 1'
#
loop_
_entity.id
_entity.type
_entity.pdbx_description
1 polymer ?
#
loop_
_entity_poly.entity_id
_entity_poly.type
_entity_poly.pdbx_seq_one_letter_code
_entity_poly.pdbx_strand_id
1 'polypeptide(L)'
;MSILHTIRLPLVAVAATATLAACNPPPHDVVQRGYRGTAMELVIDKAERAESVAANKAPDVIPQVPSGGPKAGDLYENVEVLGDLTVGEFTRVMASITQWVAPEEGCNYCHVPGNFASEDVYTKKVARSMLAMTQRINEDWGEKHVAPAGVTCYTCHRGQAVPQYAWSHDPGPKTSAKIDTNGQNIASPTAAYSSLPYDPLTPFLDEDYPISLQGNTALPTGPNVGTKQAEWTYSLMMHFSESLNANCTFCHNSRAFANWEQSPYQRVKAWHAIRMVRETNNGYIKPTGEWLPPHRLGPMGDVPKVSCMTCHQGAYKPMYGANMIDPYPSLA
;
A
#
# COMPACT_ATOMS: atom_id res chain seq x y z
N MET A 1 40.21 -9.64 -44.71
CA MET A 1 39.18 -10.10 -43.74
C MET A 1 39.85 -10.14 -42.37
N SER A 2 39.33 -9.49 -41.35
CA SER A 2 37.96 -9.75 -40.97
C SER A 2 37.23 -8.48 -40.55
N ILE A 3 36.25 -8.08 -41.37
CA ILE A 3 35.19 -7.12 -41.02
C ILE A 3 34.53 -7.51 -39.68
N LEU A 4 34.63 -8.77 -39.26
CA LEU A 4 34.20 -9.20 -37.92
C LEU A 4 35.01 -8.59 -36.76
N HIS A 5 36.30 -8.25 -36.90
CA HIS A 5 37.07 -7.70 -35.78
C HIS A 5 36.76 -6.22 -35.52
N THR A 6 36.52 -5.43 -36.57
CA THR A 6 36.15 -4.01 -36.47
C THR A 6 34.72 -3.79 -35.98
N ILE A 7 33.81 -4.75 -36.19
CA ILE A 7 32.43 -4.70 -35.68
C ILE A 7 32.34 -5.20 -34.22
N ARG A 8 33.23 -6.13 -33.80
CA ARG A 8 33.19 -6.72 -32.44
C ARG A 8 33.51 -5.72 -31.33
N LEU A 9 34.47 -4.82 -31.52
CA LEU A 9 34.85 -3.84 -30.50
C LEU A 9 33.74 -2.84 -30.14
N PRO A 10 33.09 -2.15 -31.11
CA PRO A 10 31.99 -1.24 -30.81
C PRO A 10 30.76 -1.99 -30.28
N LEU A 11 30.50 -3.22 -30.73
CA LEU A 11 29.38 -4.03 -30.22
C LEU A 11 29.59 -4.46 -28.76
N VAL A 12 30.82 -4.84 -28.39
CA VAL A 12 31.20 -5.16 -27.01
C VAL A 12 31.19 -3.90 -26.14
N ALA A 13 31.63 -2.76 -26.67
CA ALA A 13 31.57 -1.49 -25.95
C ALA A 13 30.11 -1.08 -25.69
N VAL A 14 29.23 -1.15 -26.69
CA VAL A 14 27.78 -0.86 -26.54
C VAL A 14 27.10 -1.86 -25.60
N ALA A 15 27.44 -3.14 -25.67
CA ALA A 15 26.94 -4.14 -24.72
C ALA A 15 27.43 -3.87 -23.29
N ALA A 16 28.69 -3.44 -23.12
CA ALA A 16 29.27 -3.08 -21.82
C ALA A 16 28.68 -1.77 -21.26
N THR A 17 28.41 -0.76 -22.09
CA THR A 17 27.68 0.44 -21.64
C THR A 17 26.22 0.11 -21.33
N ALA A 18 25.57 -0.78 -22.08
CA ALA A 18 24.22 -1.22 -21.79
C ALA A 18 24.13 -2.03 -20.48
N THR A 19 25.17 -2.81 -20.12
CA THR A 19 25.21 -3.53 -18.83
C THR A 19 25.66 -2.66 -17.65
N LEU A 20 26.33 -1.54 -17.89
CA LEU A 20 26.74 -0.57 -16.86
C LEU A 20 25.76 0.61 -16.69
N ALA A 21 24.72 0.72 -17.54
CA ALA A 21 23.73 1.79 -17.50
C ALA A 21 22.80 1.76 -16.27
N ALA A 22 22.85 0.70 -15.45
CA ALA A 22 22.08 0.58 -14.21
C ALA A 22 22.79 1.16 -12.97
N CYS A 23 23.88 1.91 -13.16
CA CYS A 23 24.60 2.55 -12.06
C CYS A 23 24.17 4.02 -11.91
N ASN A 24 23.60 4.38 -10.76
CA ASN A 24 23.33 5.76 -10.41
C ASN A 24 24.64 6.43 -9.96
N PRO A 25 25.13 7.47 -10.66
CA PRO A 25 26.41 8.09 -10.32
C PRO A 25 26.30 8.90 -9.02
N PRO A 26 27.38 8.99 -8.22
CA PRO A 26 27.42 9.85 -7.04
C PRO A 26 27.35 11.35 -7.42
N PRO A 27 26.99 12.23 -6.47
CA PRO A 27 26.75 11.97 -5.05
C PRO A 27 25.30 11.60 -4.72
N HIS A 28 25.14 10.64 -3.80
CA HIS A 28 23.87 10.30 -3.17
C HIS A 28 23.68 11.06 -1.86
N ASP A 29 22.43 11.26 -1.45
CA ASP A 29 22.13 11.71 -0.09
C ASP A 29 22.15 10.52 0.85
N VAL A 30 22.69 10.72 2.06
CA VAL A 30 22.75 9.68 3.09
C VAL A 30 22.08 10.19 4.35
N VAL A 31 21.09 9.45 4.84
CA VAL A 31 20.39 9.74 6.09
C VAL A 31 20.78 8.72 7.14
N GLN A 32 21.58 9.13 8.12
CA GLN A 32 21.92 8.31 9.28
C GLN A 32 20.70 8.17 10.20
N ARG A 33 20.39 6.93 10.62
CA ARG A 33 19.21 6.57 11.43
C ARG A 33 19.56 5.88 12.75
N GLY A 34 20.79 5.41 12.92
CA GLY A 34 21.27 4.80 14.15
C GLY A 34 22.56 5.43 14.67
N TYR A 35 23.11 4.83 15.72
CA TYR A 35 24.37 5.29 16.30
C TYR A 35 25.53 5.19 15.30
N ARG A 36 26.51 6.10 15.39
CA ARG A 36 27.68 6.09 14.50
C ARG A 36 28.38 4.73 14.51
N GLY A 37 28.75 4.23 13.33
CA GLY A 37 29.42 2.93 13.17
C GLY A 37 28.50 1.71 13.18
N THR A 38 27.17 1.87 13.31
CA THR A 38 26.22 0.74 13.16
C THR A 38 25.74 0.54 11.73
N ALA A 39 26.13 1.43 10.79
CA ALA A 39 25.68 1.43 9.40
C ALA A 39 24.15 1.41 9.22
N MET A 40 23.42 1.93 10.21
CA MET A 40 21.98 2.16 10.10
C MET A 40 21.76 3.48 9.38
N GLU A 41 21.73 3.43 8.05
CA GLU A 41 21.59 4.59 7.18
C GLU A 41 20.76 4.24 5.93
N LEU A 42 20.19 5.28 5.30
CA LEU A 42 19.51 5.17 4.01
C LEU A 42 20.28 5.98 2.98
N VAL A 43 20.69 5.31 1.90
CA VAL A 43 21.30 5.95 0.72
C VAL A 43 20.18 6.26 -0.27
N ILE A 44 20.18 7.47 -0.81
CA ILE A 44 19.09 8.01 -1.61
C ILE A 44 19.65 8.62 -2.90
N ASP A 45 19.18 8.13 -4.04
CA ASP A 45 19.37 8.82 -5.31
C ASP A 45 18.47 10.06 -5.41
N LYS A 46 19.06 11.19 -5.81
CA LYS A 46 18.36 12.48 -5.84
C LYS A 46 17.34 12.56 -6.97
N ALA A 47 17.67 12.02 -8.14
CA ALA A 47 16.80 12.07 -9.30
C ALA A 47 15.58 11.16 -9.06
N GLU A 48 15.81 9.92 -8.64
CA GLU A 48 14.73 8.98 -8.30
C GLU A 48 13.84 9.52 -7.17
N ARG A 49 14.44 10.16 -6.16
CA ARG A 49 13.65 10.79 -5.09
C ARG A 49 12.80 11.94 -5.62
N ALA A 50 13.32 12.79 -6.50
CA ALA A 50 12.55 13.89 -7.08
C ALA A 50 11.38 13.37 -7.93
N GLU A 51 11.59 12.33 -8.73
CA GLU A 51 10.55 11.66 -9.51
C GLU A 51 9.48 11.05 -8.61
N SER A 52 9.88 10.32 -7.56
CA SER A 52 8.97 9.74 -6.59
C SER A 52 8.12 10.80 -5.87
N VAL A 53 8.71 11.94 -5.49
CA VAL A 53 7.97 13.08 -4.91
C VAL A 53 6.98 13.67 -5.90
N ALA A 54 7.37 13.85 -7.16
CA ALA A 54 6.48 14.36 -8.20
C ALA A 54 5.29 13.41 -8.46
N ALA A 55 5.53 12.10 -8.48
CA ALA A 55 4.49 11.08 -8.64
C ALA A 55 3.56 10.94 -7.42
N ASN A 56 3.99 11.41 -6.24
CA ASN A 56 3.26 11.32 -4.98
C ASN A 56 2.74 12.68 -4.50
N LYS A 57 2.45 13.61 -5.42
CA LYS A 57 1.86 14.91 -5.07
C LYS A 57 0.41 14.74 -4.64
N ALA A 58 0.05 15.35 -3.51
CA ALA A 58 -1.34 15.43 -3.07
C ALA A 58 -2.17 16.30 -4.03
N PRO A 59 -3.47 15.98 -4.23
CA PRO A 59 -4.35 16.77 -5.07
C PRO A 59 -4.74 18.06 -4.36
N ASP A 60 -5.16 19.06 -5.15
CA ASP A 60 -5.68 20.31 -4.60
C ASP A 60 -6.95 20.06 -3.78
N VAL A 61 -7.12 20.85 -2.72
CA VAL A 61 -8.24 20.73 -1.79
C VAL A 61 -9.38 21.63 -2.24
N ILE A 62 -10.60 21.09 -2.35
CA ILE A 62 -11.80 21.89 -2.57
C ILE A 62 -12.01 22.82 -1.36
N PRO A 63 -12.19 24.14 -1.55
CA PRO A 63 -12.37 25.08 -0.45
C PRO A 63 -13.49 24.67 0.50
N GLN A 64 -13.30 24.97 1.79
CA GLN A 64 -14.33 24.78 2.83
C GLN A 64 -15.58 25.58 2.49
N VAL A 65 -16.74 25.00 2.78
CA VAL A 65 -18.02 25.72 2.67
C VAL A 65 -18.36 26.39 4.00
N PRO A 66 -19.16 27.47 3.99
CA PRO A 66 -19.64 28.07 5.23
C PRO A 66 -20.40 27.06 6.10
N SER A 67 -20.18 27.11 7.41
CA SER A 67 -20.89 26.28 8.37
C SER A 67 -22.37 26.66 8.44
N GLY A 68 -23.24 25.66 8.65
CA GLY A 68 -24.68 25.86 8.87
C GLY A 68 -25.56 25.22 7.80
N GLY A 69 -26.87 25.34 7.97
CA GLY A 69 -27.87 24.68 7.12
C GLY A 69 -28.36 23.32 7.68
N PRO A 70 -29.37 22.72 7.02
CA PRO A 70 -29.92 21.43 7.44
C PRO A 70 -28.88 20.31 7.29
N LYS A 71 -29.06 19.24 8.06
CA LYS A 71 -28.23 18.04 7.97
C LYS A 71 -28.62 17.19 6.77
N ALA A 72 -27.65 16.48 6.21
CA ALA A 72 -27.86 15.59 5.08
C ALA A 72 -28.87 14.47 5.43
N GLY A 73 -28.78 13.91 6.64
CA GLY A 73 -29.72 12.88 7.11
C GLY A 73 -31.16 13.35 7.28
N ASP A 74 -31.38 14.66 7.48
CA ASP A 74 -32.73 15.24 7.62
C ASP A 74 -33.40 15.50 6.26
N LEU A 75 -32.60 15.70 5.20
CA LEU A 75 -33.08 16.15 3.89
C LEU A 75 -33.01 15.07 2.82
N TYR A 76 -31.98 14.22 2.85
CA TYR A 76 -31.74 13.19 1.84
C TYR A 76 -32.16 11.81 2.32
N GLU A 77 -32.63 11.01 1.37
CA GLU A 77 -32.94 9.61 1.61
C GLU A 77 -31.68 8.73 1.53
N ASN A 78 -31.63 7.68 2.35
CA ASN A 78 -30.58 6.66 2.33
C ASN A 78 -29.15 7.20 2.56
N VAL A 79 -28.99 8.08 3.55
CA VAL A 79 -27.68 8.53 4.05
C VAL A 79 -27.37 7.86 5.39
N GLU A 80 -26.51 6.84 5.38
CA GLU A 80 -26.20 6.06 6.60
C GLU A 80 -24.89 6.46 7.30
N VAL A 81 -23.90 6.98 6.55
CA VAL A 81 -22.57 7.28 7.11
C VAL A 81 -22.36 8.78 7.33
N LEU A 82 -22.76 9.61 6.35
CA LEU A 82 -22.49 11.04 6.34
C LEU A 82 -23.71 11.90 6.74
N GLY A 83 -24.59 11.35 7.58
CA GLY A 83 -25.88 11.96 7.93
C GLY A 83 -25.74 13.29 8.67
N ASP A 84 -24.70 13.42 9.52
CA ASP A 84 -24.46 14.58 10.38
C ASP A 84 -23.81 15.77 9.67
N LEU A 85 -23.44 15.63 8.39
CA LEU A 85 -22.89 16.74 7.61
C LEU A 85 -24.01 17.72 7.25
N THR A 86 -23.67 19.01 7.18
CA THR A 86 -24.57 19.97 6.53
C THR A 86 -24.65 19.65 5.04
N VAL A 87 -25.75 20.03 4.38
CA VAL A 87 -25.91 19.80 2.92
C VAL A 87 -24.73 20.35 2.10
N GLY A 88 -24.20 21.51 2.50
CA GLY A 88 -23.02 22.10 1.86
C GLY A 88 -21.78 21.20 2.00
N GLU A 89 -21.48 20.73 3.22
CA GLU A 89 -20.31 19.89 3.45
C GLU A 89 -20.47 18.50 2.81
N PHE A 90 -21.69 17.94 2.85
CA PHE A 90 -22.02 16.71 2.15
C PHE A 90 -21.71 16.82 0.65
N THR A 91 -22.13 17.92 0.02
CA THR A 91 -21.87 18.18 -1.41
C THR A 91 -20.38 18.33 -1.68
N ARG A 92 -19.65 19.04 -0.81
CA ARG A 92 -18.19 19.18 -0.90
C ARG A 92 -17.47 17.82 -0.82
N VAL A 93 -17.82 17.00 0.15
CA VAL A 93 -17.26 15.64 0.32
C VAL A 93 -17.55 14.78 -0.91
N MET A 94 -18.77 14.82 -1.46
CA MET A 94 -19.10 14.09 -2.68
C MET A 94 -18.27 14.55 -3.88
N ALA A 95 -18.10 15.86 -4.08
CA ALA A 95 -17.25 16.39 -5.14
C ALA A 95 -15.78 15.95 -5.00
N SER A 96 -15.25 15.95 -3.78
CA SER A 96 -13.89 15.46 -3.51
C SER A 96 -13.75 13.97 -3.78
N ILE A 97 -14.72 13.13 -3.37
CA ILE A 97 -14.74 11.70 -3.66
C ILE A 97 -14.74 11.45 -5.17
N THR A 98 -15.54 12.21 -5.93
CA THR A 98 -15.54 12.13 -7.40
C THR A 98 -14.15 12.40 -7.97
N GLN A 99 -13.49 13.49 -7.56
CA GLN A 99 -12.13 13.81 -8.00
C GLN A 99 -11.12 12.71 -7.63
N TRP A 100 -11.29 12.09 -6.46
CA TRP A 100 -10.33 11.14 -5.94
C TRP A 100 -10.46 9.72 -6.48
N VAL A 101 -11.66 9.33 -6.91
CA VAL A 101 -11.99 7.95 -7.29
C VAL A 101 -12.33 7.83 -8.77
N ALA A 102 -13.23 8.65 -9.29
CA ALA A 102 -13.76 8.49 -10.64
C ALA A 102 -13.94 9.86 -11.33
N PRO A 103 -12.85 10.61 -11.54
CA PRO A 103 -12.91 11.95 -12.13
C PRO A 103 -13.38 11.93 -13.60
N GLU A 104 -13.17 10.82 -14.32
CA GLU A 104 -13.58 10.68 -15.72
C GLU A 104 -15.07 10.32 -15.85
N GLU A 105 -15.57 9.42 -15.01
CA GLU A 105 -16.97 8.97 -15.03
C GLU A 105 -17.92 9.89 -14.24
N GLY A 106 -17.38 10.68 -13.32
CA GLY A 106 -18.12 11.65 -12.53
C GLY A 106 -19.09 11.01 -11.53
N CYS A 107 -20.13 11.77 -11.15
CA CYS A 107 -21.09 11.35 -10.12
C CYS A 107 -21.80 10.02 -10.44
N ASN A 108 -22.04 9.77 -11.73
CA ASN A 108 -22.77 8.58 -12.20
C ASN A 108 -21.94 7.29 -12.09
N TYR A 109 -20.66 7.36 -11.70
CA TYR A 109 -19.90 6.16 -11.36
C TYR A 109 -20.51 5.41 -10.18
N CYS A 110 -20.94 6.15 -9.15
CA CYS A 110 -21.53 5.60 -7.92
C CYS A 110 -23.05 5.79 -7.82
N HIS A 111 -23.69 6.50 -8.75
CA HIS A 111 -25.11 6.82 -8.65
C HIS A 111 -25.90 6.44 -9.89
N VAL A 112 -27.15 6.03 -9.67
CA VAL A 112 -28.13 5.89 -10.75
C VAL A 112 -28.52 7.29 -11.23
N PRO A 113 -28.43 7.60 -12.54
CA PRO A 113 -28.82 8.90 -13.06
C PRO A 113 -30.25 9.28 -12.67
N GLY A 114 -30.42 10.45 -12.06
CA GLY A 114 -31.73 10.93 -11.61
C GLY A 114 -32.25 10.29 -10.31
N ASN A 115 -31.54 9.32 -9.72
CA ASN A 115 -31.88 8.71 -8.44
C ASN A 115 -30.63 8.49 -7.57
N PHE A 116 -30.23 9.53 -6.85
CA PHE A 116 -29.05 9.48 -5.97
C PHE A 116 -29.23 8.55 -4.76
N ALA A 117 -30.47 8.28 -4.33
CA ALA A 117 -30.77 7.45 -3.17
C ALA A 117 -30.72 5.94 -3.47
N SER A 118 -30.94 5.52 -4.73
CA SER A 118 -30.86 4.11 -5.15
C SER A 118 -29.51 3.46 -4.85
N GLU A 119 -29.52 2.15 -4.56
CA GLU A 119 -28.34 1.29 -4.44
C GLU A 119 -28.22 0.25 -5.56
N ASP A 120 -28.93 0.45 -6.69
CA ASP A 120 -28.96 -0.52 -7.79
C ASP A 120 -27.59 -0.68 -8.48
N VAL A 121 -26.67 0.27 -8.29
CA VAL A 121 -25.28 0.19 -8.74
C VAL A 121 -24.37 -0.30 -7.61
N TYR A 122 -23.60 -1.36 -7.87
CA TYR A 122 -22.73 -1.98 -6.87
C TYR A 122 -21.69 -1.01 -6.29
N THR A 123 -21.23 -0.06 -7.10
CA THR A 123 -20.24 0.95 -6.74
C THR A 123 -20.70 1.82 -5.57
N LYS A 124 -22.01 2.08 -5.40
CA LYS A 124 -22.52 2.81 -4.25
C LYS A 124 -22.35 2.02 -2.95
N LYS A 125 -22.66 0.72 -2.97
CA LYS A 125 -22.51 -0.17 -1.80
C LYS A 125 -21.05 -0.26 -1.37
N VAL A 126 -20.15 -0.42 -2.36
CA VAL A 126 -18.71 -0.41 -2.13
C VAL A 126 -18.26 0.94 -1.57
N ALA A 127 -18.66 2.06 -2.17
CA ALA A 127 -18.30 3.41 -1.70
C ALA A 127 -18.74 3.67 -0.25
N ARG A 128 -19.92 3.18 0.14
CA ARG A 128 -20.41 3.25 1.53
C ARG A 128 -19.51 2.48 2.49
N SER A 129 -19.10 1.26 2.14
CA SER A 129 -18.13 0.49 2.92
C SER A 129 -16.78 1.23 3.02
N MET A 130 -16.31 1.84 1.92
CA MET A 130 -15.04 2.58 1.90
C MET A 130 -15.08 3.85 2.75
N LEU A 131 -16.24 4.52 2.85
CA LEU A 131 -16.41 5.67 3.75
C LEU A 131 -16.26 5.25 5.22
N ALA A 132 -16.98 4.19 5.63
CA ALA A 132 -16.88 3.66 6.98
C ALA A 132 -15.46 3.16 7.30
N MET A 133 -14.80 2.52 6.33
CA MET A 133 -13.40 2.10 6.44
C MET A 133 -12.46 3.30 6.63
N THR A 134 -12.67 4.38 5.89
CA THR A 134 -11.82 5.59 5.96
C THR A 134 -11.94 6.26 7.32
N GLN A 135 -13.17 6.47 7.81
CA GLN A 135 -13.44 6.98 9.16
C GLN A 135 -12.79 6.09 10.22
N ARG A 136 -13.01 4.79 10.14
CA ARG A 136 -12.40 3.81 11.05
C ARG A 136 -10.87 3.91 11.11
N ILE A 137 -10.21 4.04 9.96
CA ILE A 137 -8.74 4.17 9.91
C ILE A 137 -8.28 5.48 10.55
N ASN A 138 -8.97 6.59 10.29
CA ASN A 138 -8.56 7.88 10.81
C ASN A 138 -8.82 8.03 12.32
N GLU A 139 -9.93 7.49 12.82
CA GLU A 139 -10.32 7.53 14.23
C GLU A 139 -9.48 6.55 15.07
N ASP A 140 -9.59 5.25 14.80
CA ASP A 140 -9.07 4.21 15.70
C ASP A 140 -7.60 3.86 15.47
N TRP A 141 -7.13 4.09 14.24
CA TRP A 141 -5.75 3.87 13.83
C TRP A 141 -4.97 5.18 13.66
N GLY A 142 -5.59 6.34 13.89
CA GLY A 142 -4.97 7.66 13.88
C GLY A 142 -3.67 7.70 14.67
N GLU A 143 -3.77 7.76 15.99
CA GLU A 143 -2.60 7.85 16.88
C GLU A 143 -1.61 6.69 16.67
N LYS A 144 -2.14 5.48 16.49
CA LYS A 144 -1.35 4.25 16.34
C LYS A 144 -0.55 4.21 15.04
N HIS A 145 -1.07 4.75 13.93
CA HIS A 145 -0.44 4.62 12.62
C HIS A 145 -0.54 5.89 11.74
N VAL A 146 -1.73 6.36 11.37
CA VAL A 146 -1.91 7.30 10.25
C VAL A 146 -1.82 8.79 10.60
N ALA A 147 -1.86 9.16 11.88
CA ALA A 147 -1.76 10.55 12.31
C ALA A 147 -0.36 11.15 12.06
N PRO A 148 -0.27 12.47 11.81
CA PRO A 148 -1.38 13.44 11.72
C PRO A 148 -2.02 13.52 10.32
N ALA A 149 -1.46 12.84 9.32
CA ALA A 149 -1.86 13.05 7.91
C ALA A 149 -3.22 12.42 7.55
N GLY A 150 -3.58 11.32 8.23
CA GLY A 150 -4.76 10.51 7.94
C GLY A 150 -4.73 9.89 6.54
N VAL A 151 -5.87 9.32 6.15
CA VAL A 151 -6.11 8.75 4.82
C VAL A 151 -7.38 9.33 4.22
N THR A 152 -7.39 9.43 2.89
CA THR A 152 -8.58 9.77 2.11
C THR A 152 -8.74 8.77 0.97
N CYS A 153 -9.81 8.89 0.18
CA CYS A 153 -10.00 8.03 -0.99
C CYS A 153 -8.80 8.11 -1.95
N TYR A 154 -8.18 9.30 -2.06
CA TYR A 154 -7.04 9.51 -2.95
C TYR A 154 -5.79 8.73 -2.52
N THR A 155 -5.62 8.44 -1.22
CA THR A 155 -4.48 7.68 -0.71
C THR A 155 -4.27 6.37 -1.48
N CYS A 156 -5.37 5.67 -1.79
CA CYS A 156 -5.36 4.42 -2.55
C CYS A 156 -5.72 4.63 -4.02
N HIS A 157 -6.81 5.36 -4.31
CA HIS A 157 -7.40 5.40 -5.65
C HIS A 157 -6.61 6.25 -6.64
N ARG A 158 -5.94 7.33 -6.19
CA ARG A 158 -5.14 8.22 -7.04
C ARG A 158 -5.87 8.68 -8.32
N GLY A 159 -7.19 8.91 -8.23
CA GLY A 159 -8.03 9.30 -9.38
C GLY A 159 -8.46 8.14 -10.27
N GLN A 160 -8.31 6.89 -9.84
CA GLN A 160 -8.73 5.69 -10.56
C GLN A 160 -9.77 4.90 -9.76
N ALA A 161 -10.80 4.46 -10.48
CA ALA A 161 -11.89 3.67 -9.91
C ALA A 161 -11.42 2.38 -9.24
N VAL A 162 -10.35 1.77 -9.78
CA VAL A 162 -9.66 0.63 -9.19
C VAL A 162 -8.27 1.07 -8.76
N PRO A 163 -7.89 0.93 -7.47
CA PRO A 163 -6.54 1.25 -7.02
C PRO A 163 -5.49 0.44 -7.78
N GLN A 164 -4.50 1.13 -8.35
CA GLN A 164 -3.40 0.52 -9.13
C GLN A 164 -2.65 -0.58 -8.37
N TYR A 165 -2.50 -0.41 -7.06
CA TYR A 165 -1.70 -1.27 -6.19
C TYR A 165 -2.55 -2.12 -5.23
N ALA A 166 -3.81 -2.42 -5.61
CA ALA A 166 -4.55 -3.50 -4.98
C ALA A 166 -3.92 -4.86 -5.34
N TRP A 167 -4.10 -5.88 -4.49
CA TRP A 167 -3.49 -7.19 -4.71
C TRP A 167 -4.51 -8.33 -4.50
N SER A 168 -4.35 -9.43 -5.21
CA SER A 168 -5.13 -10.66 -5.02
C SER A 168 -4.20 -11.84 -4.83
N HIS A 169 -4.72 -12.98 -4.39
CA HIS A 169 -3.96 -14.21 -4.27
C HIS A 169 -3.27 -14.54 -5.60
N ASP A 170 -1.95 -14.74 -5.57
CA ASP A 170 -1.15 -15.07 -6.75
C ASP A 170 -1.07 -16.60 -6.90
N PRO A 171 -1.68 -17.20 -7.93
CA PRO A 171 -1.56 -18.65 -8.16
C PRO A 171 -0.16 -19.06 -8.65
N GLY A 172 0.72 -18.09 -8.92
CA GLY A 172 2.04 -18.31 -9.49
C GLY A 172 1.99 -18.68 -10.98
N PRO A 173 3.15 -19.03 -11.56
CA PRO A 173 3.22 -19.41 -12.96
C PRO A 173 2.50 -20.73 -13.22
N LYS A 174 1.91 -20.86 -14.42
CA LYS A 174 1.32 -22.13 -14.85
C LYS A 174 2.40 -23.22 -14.93
N THR A 175 2.27 -24.24 -14.10
CA THR A 175 3.10 -25.45 -14.16
C THR A 175 2.29 -26.65 -14.65
N SER A 176 2.98 -27.76 -14.95
CA SER A 176 2.29 -29.03 -15.16
C SER A 176 1.61 -29.49 -13.87
N ALA A 177 0.47 -30.16 -13.97
CA ALA A 177 -0.29 -30.67 -12.82
C ALA A 177 0.48 -31.61 -11.86
N LYS A 178 1.68 -32.08 -12.25
CA LYS A 178 2.54 -32.96 -11.45
C LYS A 178 3.67 -32.22 -10.71
N ILE A 179 3.80 -30.91 -10.89
CA ILE A 179 4.87 -30.10 -10.31
C ILE A 179 4.27 -29.00 -9.46
N ASP A 180 4.56 -29.06 -8.16
CA ASP A 180 4.30 -27.97 -7.22
C ASP A 180 5.44 -26.95 -7.25
N THR A 181 5.10 -25.67 -7.32
CA THR A 181 6.07 -24.56 -7.28
C THR A 181 6.54 -24.26 -5.86
N ASN A 182 5.86 -24.80 -4.83
CA ASN A 182 6.05 -24.49 -3.41
C ASN A 182 5.96 -22.98 -3.11
N GLY A 183 5.29 -22.19 -3.96
CA GLY A 183 5.06 -20.76 -3.71
C GLY A 183 6.28 -19.84 -3.85
N GLN A 184 7.41 -20.28 -4.44
CA GLN A 184 8.65 -19.48 -4.53
C GLN A 184 9.48 -19.77 -5.80
N ASN A 185 10.72 -19.27 -5.86
CA ASN A 185 11.70 -19.48 -6.96
C ASN A 185 11.36 -18.83 -8.31
N ILE A 186 10.70 -17.67 -8.27
CA ILE A 186 10.49 -16.78 -9.42
C ILE A 186 10.88 -15.36 -9.02
N ALA A 187 11.23 -14.51 -9.98
CA ALA A 187 11.39 -13.08 -9.71
C ALA A 187 10.02 -12.46 -9.43
N SER A 188 9.73 -12.17 -8.16
CA SER A 188 8.44 -11.60 -7.75
C SER A 188 8.55 -10.11 -7.42
N PRO A 189 7.78 -9.23 -8.08
CA PRO A 189 7.70 -7.82 -7.70
C PRO A 189 7.28 -7.62 -6.24
N THR A 190 6.37 -8.46 -5.72
CA THR A 190 5.94 -8.43 -4.31
C THR A 190 7.10 -8.69 -3.35
N ALA A 191 8.06 -9.51 -3.76
CA ALA A 191 9.27 -9.84 -3.00
C ALA A 191 10.51 -9.06 -3.50
N ALA A 192 10.32 -7.85 -4.03
CA ALA A 192 11.39 -6.97 -4.53
C ALA A 192 12.32 -7.66 -5.57
N TYR A 193 11.72 -8.39 -6.50
CA TYR A 193 12.36 -9.18 -7.57
C TYR A 193 13.31 -10.29 -7.09
N SER A 194 13.32 -10.62 -5.80
CA SER A 194 14.02 -11.79 -5.28
C SER A 194 13.29 -13.09 -5.65
N SER A 195 13.92 -14.24 -5.34
CA SER A 195 13.36 -15.58 -5.51
C SER A 195 12.62 -16.12 -4.29
N LEU A 196 12.35 -15.27 -3.30
CA LEU A 196 11.60 -15.59 -2.09
C LEU A 196 10.13 -15.93 -2.41
N PRO A 197 9.33 -16.42 -1.44
CA PRO A 197 7.91 -16.68 -1.65
C PRO A 197 7.18 -15.50 -2.28
N TYR A 198 6.45 -15.75 -3.38
CA TYR A 198 5.92 -14.68 -4.22
C TYR A 198 4.60 -14.06 -3.70
N ASP A 199 3.88 -14.75 -2.81
CA ASP A 199 2.68 -14.25 -2.14
C ASP A 199 2.81 -14.24 -0.61
N PRO A 200 3.67 -13.39 -0.02
CA PRO A 200 3.73 -13.23 1.42
C PRO A 200 2.51 -12.49 1.99
N LEU A 201 1.64 -11.92 1.16
CA LEU A 201 0.57 -11.05 1.63
C LEU A 201 -0.62 -11.86 2.14
N THR A 202 -0.95 -12.98 1.51
CA THR A 202 -2.00 -13.89 1.97
C THR A 202 -1.80 -14.34 3.42
N PRO A 203 -0.72 -15.05 3.79
CA PRO A 203 -0.58 -15.57 5.16
C PRO A 203 -0.43 -14.47 6.22
N PHE A 204 0.06 -13.28 5.86
CA PHE A 204 0.45 -12.28 6.85
C PHE A 204 -0.39 -11.00 6.88
N LEU A 205 -1.00 -10.57 5.78
CA LEU A 205 -1.82 -9.36 5.70
C LEU A 205 -3.30 -9.64 5.44
N ASP A 206 -3.61 -10.84 4.95
CA ASP A 206 -4.98 -11.33 4.85
C ASP A 206 -5.35 -12.24 6.03
N GLU A 207 -4.47 -13.20 6.33
CA GLU A 207 -4.52 -14.07 7.50
C GLU A 207 -3.67 -13.49 8.66
N ASP A 208 -3.53 -14.27 9.74
CA ASP A 208 -2.76 -13.88 10.94
C ASP A 208 -1.68 -14.90 11.30
N TYR A 209 -0.84 -15.27 10.32
CA TYR A 209 0.26 -16.20 10.61
C TYR A 209 1.35 -15.48 11.44
N PRO A 210 2.02 -16.20 12.36
CA PRO A 210 3.12 -15.64 13.14
C PRO A 210 4.29 -15.17 12.25
N ILE A 211 4.68 -13.91 12.40
CA ILE A 211 5.84 -13.31 11.73
C ILE A 211 7.13 -13.48 12.58
N SER A 212 7.00 -13.66 13.90
CA SER A 212 8.16 -13.77 14.79
C SER A 212 8.74 -15.18 14.75
N LEU A 213 10.06 -15.29 14.52
CA LEU A 213 10.75 -16.56 14.32
C LEU A 213 11.95 -16.78 15.24
N GLN A 214 12.54 -15.71 15.80
CA GLN A 214 13.75 -15.81 16.61
C GLN A 214 13.41 -16.26 18.02
N GLY A 215 14.22 -17.19 18.54
CA GLY A 215 14.13 -17.61 19.93
C GLY A 215 14.53 -16.49 20.90
N ASN A 216 13.99 -16.54 22.11
CA ASN A 216 14.27 -15.59 23.18
C ASN A 216 15.45 -16.03 24.09
N THR A 217 16.07 -17.18 23.78
CA THR A 217 17.18 -17.75 24.54
C THR A 217 18.35 -18.05 23.62
N ALA A 218 19.57 -18.02 24.16
CA ALA A 218 20.78 -18.34 23.39
C ALA A 218 20.85 -19.82 22.99
N LEU A 219 20.40 -20.72 23.88
CA LEU A 219 20.29 -22.14 23.58
C LEU A 219 18.94 -22.46 22.92
N PRO A 220 18.87 -23.48 22.04
CA PRO A 220 17.62 -23.88 21.42
C PRO A 220 16.55 -24.24 22.45
N THR A 221 15.44 -23.52 22.42
CA THR A 221 14.24 -23.81 23.21
C THR A 221 12.99 -23.59 22.36
N GLY A 222 11.90 -24.28 22.68
CA GLY A 222 10.63 -24.11 21.98
C GLY A 222 10.50 -24.90 20.66
N PRO A 223 9.48 -24.58 19.84
CA PRO A 223 9.18 -25.32 18.62
C PRO A 223 10.25 -25.09 17.54
N ASN A 224 10.49 -26.10 16.71
CA ASN A 224 11.38 -26.00 15.56
C ASN A 224 10.76 -25.07 14.51
N VAL A 225 11.24 -23.83 14.44
CA VAL A 225 10.95 -22.90 13.34
C VAL A 225 11.91 -23.22 12.19
N GLY A 226 11.38 -23.59 11.03
CA GLY A 226 12.17 -24.00 9.87
C GLY A 226 12.67 -22.82 9.04
N THR A 227 13.79 -22.99 8.33
CA THR A 227 14.33 -21.96 7.41
C THR A 227 13.31 -21.49 6.37
N LYS A 228 12.39 -22.37 5.92
CA LYS A 228 11.30 -21.99 5.02
C LYS A 228 10.44 -20.87 5.62
N GLN A 229 10.03 -20.96 6.89
CA GLN A 229 9.25 -19.90 7.54
C GLN A 229 10.02 -18.58 7.60
N ALA A 230 11.36 -18.65 7.75
CA ALA A 230 12.23 -17.48 7.66
C ALA A 230 12.22 -16.84 6.27
N GLU A 231 12.21 -17.63 5.19
CA GLU A 231 12.08 -17.12 3.82
C GLU A 231 10.73 -16.39 3.60
N TRP A 232 9.62 -16.94 4.12
CA TRP A 232 8.30 -16.29 4.06
C TRP A 232 8.26 -14.96 4.80
N THR A 233 8.77 -14.93 6.03
CA THR A 233 8.89 -13.67 6.80
C THR A 233 9.81 -12.68 6.10
N TYR A 234 10.93 -13.15 5.54
CA TYR A 234 11.86 -12.28 4.83
C TYR A 234 11.21 -11.68 3.57
N SER A 235 10.41 -12.46 2.83
CA SER A 235 9.64 -11.97 1.68
C SER A 235 8.68 -10.84 2.08
N LEU A 236 7.96 -10.99 3.19
CA LEU A 236 7.12 -9.92 3.73
C LEU A 236 7.93 -8.66 4.07
N MET A 237 9.12 -8.81 4.66
CA MET A 237 9.98 -7.66 4.97
C MET A 237 10.54 -6.98 3.71
N MET A 238 10.79 -7.73 2.64
CA MET A 238 11.14 -7.15 1.33
C MET A 238 9.96 -6.34 0.77
N HIS A 239 8.74 -6.87 0.86
CA HIS A 239 7.53 -6.13 0.48
C HIS A 239 7.39 -4.81 1.23
N PHE A 240 7.65 -4.80 2.55
CA PHE A 240 7.59 -3.57 3.35
C PHE A 240 8.65 -2.56 2.92
N SER A 241 9.88 -3.02 2.69
CA SER A 241 10.99 -2.19 2.27
C SER A 241 10.68 -1.49 0.94
N GLU A 242 10.20 -2.26 -0.04
CA GLU A 242 9.79 -1.75 -1.35
C GLU A 242 8.60 -0.79 -1.26
N SER A 243 7.56 -1.17 -0.51
CA SER A 243 6.34 -0.36 -0.35
C SER A 243 6.61 1.02 0.22
N LEU A 244 7.58 1.12 1.15
CA LEU A 244 7.93 2.36 1.83
C LEU A 244 9.12 3.08 1.20
N ASN A 245 9.75 2.52 0.17
CA ASN A 245 11.02 2.99 -0.40
C ASN A 245 12.06 3.26 0.71
N ALA A 246 12.26 2.23 1.53
CA ALA A 246 13.13 2.23 2.68
C ALA A 246 13.91 0.92 2.74
N ASN A 247 14.91 0.84 3.61
CA ASN A 247 15.66 -0.40 3.84
C ASN A 247 15.35 -0.98 5.22
N CYS A 248 15.92 -2.15 5.53
CA CYS A 248 15.73 -2.85 6.80
C CYS A 248 16.03 -1.96 8.02
N THR A 249 16.99 -1.03 7.89
CA THR A 249 17.44 -0.16 8.98
C THR A 249 16.44 0.93 9.34
N PHE A 250 15.40 1.10 8.52
CA PHE A 250 14.24 1.92 8.84
C PHE A 250 13.50 1.41 10.08
N CYS A 251 13.48 0.08 10.28
CA CYS A 251 12.77 -0.58 11.38
C CYS A 251 13.65 -1.44 12.28
N HIS A 252 14.89 -1.77 11.89
CA HIS A 252 15.70 -2.74 12.62
C HIS A 252 17.15 -2.31 12.80
N ASN A 253 17.78 -2.81 13.86
CA ASN A 253 19.21 -3.07 13.85
C ASN A 253 19.42 -4.53 13.43
N SER A 254 20.03 -4.75 12.26
CA SER A 254 20.10 -6.08 11.63
C SER A 254 20.91 -7.10 12.44
N ARG A 255 21.74 -6.67 13.39
CA ARG A 255 22.43 -7.59 14.32
C ARG A 255 21.46 -8.36 15.22
N ALA A 256 20.24 -7.87 15.40
CA ALA A 256 19.22 -8.48 16.25
C ALA A 256 17.80 -8.04 15.82
N PHE A 257 17.30 -8.54 14.67
CA PHE A 257 15.99 -8.15 14.13
C PHE A 257 14.82 -8.28 15.11
N ALA A 258 14.82 -9.28 16.01
CA ALA A 258 13.75 -9.46 16.98
C ALA A 258 13.78 -8.46 18.14
N ASN A 259 14.94 -7.87 18.46
CA ASN A 259 15.10 -7.02 19.64
C ASN A 259 14.43 -5.65 19.46
N TRP A 260 13.36 -5.40 20.21
CA TRP A 260 12.58 -4.16 20.15
C TRP A 260 13.32 -2.95 20.72
N GLU A 261 14.11 -3.11 21.77
CA GLU A 261 14.88 -2.01 22.40
C GLU A 261 15.95 -1.43 21.47
N GLN A 262 16.41 -2.22 20.51
CA GLN A 262 17.39 -1.81 19.48
C GLN A 262 16.74 -1.40 18.16
N SER A 263 15.41 -1.43 18.07
CA SER A 263 14.68 -1.08 16.87
C SER A 263 14.26 0.40 16.88
N PRO A 264 14.35 1.12 15.76
CA PRO A 264 13.71 2.43 15.60
C PRO A 264 12.20 2.39 15.88
N TYR A 265 11.64 3.53 16.32
CA TYR A 265 10.21 3.64 16.66
C TYR A 265 9.27 3.29 15.50
N GLN A 266 9.74 3.41 14.25
CA GLN A 266 9.01 3.06 13.04
C GLN A 266 8.55 1.60 13.05
N ARG A 267 9.29 0.70 13.71
CA ARG A 267 8.88 -0.70 13.89
C ARG A 267 7.58 -0.83 14.69
N VAL A 268 7.34 0.05 15.66
CA VAL A 268 6.07 0.10 16.42
C VAL A 268 4.93 0.55 15.53
N LYS A 269 5.14 1.59 14.71
CA LYS A 269 4.13 2.06 13.73
C LYS A 269 3.82 0.96 12.70
N ALA A 270 4.83 0.24 12.22
CA ALA A 270 4.67 -0.88 11.28
C ALA A 270 3.95 -2.07 11.93
N TRP A 271 4.20 -2.34 13.22
CA TRP A 271 3.48 -3.37 13.97
C TRP A 271 1.98 -3.08 14.01
N HIS A 272 1.58 -1.84 14.28
CA HIS A 272 0.17 -1.43 14.20
C HIS A 272 -0.37 -1.48 12.76
N ALA A 273 0.43 -1.07 11.77
CA ALA A 273 0.05 -1.11 10.36
C ALA A 273 -0.38 -2.50 9.90
N ILE A 274 0.34 -3.56 10.32
CA ILE A 274 -0.02 -4.95 9.98
C ILE A 274 -1.45 -5.28 10.44
N ARG A 275 -1.80 -4.89 11.66
CA ARG A 275 -3.14 -5.17 12.22
C ARG A 275 -4.21 -4.32 11.56
N MET A 276 -3.90 -3.05 11.31
CA MET A 276 -4.77 -2.15 10.57
C MET A 276 -5.09 -2.74 9.18
N VAL A 277 -4.09 -3.16 8.41
CA VAL A 277 -4.30 -3.76 7.08
C VAL A 277 -5.13 -5.03 7.15
N ARG A 278 -4.92 -5.89 8.15
CA ARG A 278 -5.75 -7.08 8.36
C ARG A 278 -7.20 -6.72 8.67
N GLU A 279 -7.43 -5.72 9.52
CA GLU A 279 -8.78 -5.22 9.82
C GLU A 279 -9.43 -4.62 8.57
N THR A 280 -8.71 -3.81 7.81
CA THR A 280 -9.15 -3.25 6.53
C THR A 280 -9.57 -4.37 5.57
N ASN A 281 -8.71 -5.36 5.35
CA ASN A 281 -8.97 -6.46 4.42
C ASN A 281 -10.16 -7.31 4.85
N ASN A 282 -10.20 -7.72 6.12
CA ASN A 282 -11.21 -8.67 6.61
C ASN A 282 -12.55 -8.01 6.96
N GLY A 283 -12.52 -6.80 7.52
CA GLY A 283 -13.71 -6.09 7.99
C GLY A 283 -14.42 -5.28 6.90
N TYR A 284 -13.70 -4.79 5.89
CA TYR A 284 -14.26 -3.84 4.92
C TYR A 284 -14.15 -4.31 3.47
N ILE A 285 -12.99 -4.85 3.07
CA ILE A 285 -12.75 -5.23 1.66
C ILE A 285 -13.39 -6.57 1.31
N LYS A 286 -13.12 -7.64 2.06
CA LYS A 286 -13.67 -8.99 1.81
C LYS A 286 -15.20 -9.03 1.66
N PRO A 287 -15.99 -8.38 2.54
CA PRO A 287 -17.45 -8.37 2.40
C PRO A 287 -17.96 -7.78 1.09
N THR A 288 -17.18 -6.89 0.45
CA THR A 288 -17.59 -6.32 -0.86
C THR A 288 -17.66 -7.33 -1.98
N GLY A 289 -17.07 -8.53 -1.81
CA GLY A 289 -17.12 -9.62 -2.79
C GLY A 289 -18.54 -10.07 -3.12
N GLU A 290 -19.52 -9.83 -2.23
CA GLU A 290 -20.94 -10.10 -2.50
C GLU A 290 -21.53 -9.20 -3.59
N TRP A 291 -20.93 -8.03 -3.84
CA TRP A 291 -21.44 -7.02 -4.78
C TRP A 291 -20.54 -6.83 -6.00
N LEU A 292 -19.26 -7.20 -5.89
CA LEU A 292 -18.31 -7.00 -6.97
C LEU A 292 -18.62 -7.93 -8.16
N PRO A 293 -18.65 -7.40 -9.39
CA PRO A 293 -18.84 -8.22 -10.57
C PRO A 293 -17.59 -9.08 -10.85
N PRO A 294 -17.71 -10.21 -11.56
CA PRO A 294 -16.60 -11.16 -11.75
C PRO A 294 -15.32 -10.55 -12.34
N HIS A 295 -15.44 -9.52 -13.19
CA HIS A 295 -14.28 -8.85 -13.81
C HIS A 295 -13.47 -7.98 -12.82
N ARG A 296 -13.94 -7.83 -11.57
CA ARG A 296 -13.23 -7.13 -10.49
C ARG A 296 -12.55 -8.10 -9.51
N LEU A 297 -12.72 -9.41 -9.70
CA LEU A 297 -12.11 -10.43 -8.84
C LEU A 297 -10.73 -10.83 -9.38
N GLY A 298 -9.87 -11.29 -8.47
CA GLY A 298 -8.57 -11.84 -8.79
C GLY A 298 -8.68 -13.17 -9.54
N PRO A 299 -7.54 -13.72 -10.02
CA PRO A 299 -7.49 -14.98 -10.76
C PRO A 299 -8.10 -16.18 -10.02
N MET A 300 -8.11 -16.12 -8.69
CA MET A 300 -8.65 -17.15 -7.79
C MET A 300 -10.08 -16.84 -7.32
N GLY A 301 -10.71 -15.79 -7.83
CA GLY A 301 -12.04 -15.34 -7.44
C GLY A 301 -12.08 -14.54 -6.13
N ASP A 302 -10.93 -14.24 -5.54
CA ASP A 302 -10.84 -13.41 -4.35
C ASP A 302 -10.93 -11.91 -4.69
N VAL A 303 -11.45 -11.11 -3.77
CA VAL A 303 -11.46 -9.66 -3.96
C VAL A 303 -10.04 -9.08 -3.91
N PRO A 304 -9.71 -8.09 -4.75
CA PRO A 304 -8.49 -7.31 -4.59
C PRO A 304 -8.48 -6.59 -3.24
N LYS A 305 -7.39 -6.78 -2.49
CA LYS A 305 -7.17 -6.35 -1.11
C LYS A 305 -6.15 -5.21 -1.02
N VAL A 306 -6.00 -4.69 0.18
CA VAL A 306 -5.05 -3.65 0.56
C VAL A 306 -3.76 -4.28 1.09
N SER A 307 -2.62 -3.67 0.73
CA SER A 307 -1.30 -3.93 1.28
C SER A 307 -0.62 -2.61 1.67
N CYS A 308 0.63 -2.68 2.12
CA CYS A 308 1.43 -1.48 2.37
C CYS A 308 1.59 -0.64 1.09
N MET A 309 1.82 -1.30 -0.05
CA MET A 309 2.01 -0.65 -1.35
C MET A 309 0.77 0.12 -1.79
N THR A 310 -0.44 -0.36 -1.47
CA THR A 310 -1.70 0.28 -1.87
C THR A 310 -1.77 1.75 -1.47
N CYS A 311 -1.28 2.08 -0.26
CA CYS A 311 -1.26 3.44 0.26
C CYS A 311 0.09 4.14 0.06
N HIS A 312 1.19 3.45 0.40
CA HIS A 312 2.52 4.08 0.46
C HIS A 312 3.14 4.35 -0.91
N GLN A 313 2.93 3.46 -1.88
CA GLN A 313 3.32 3.67 -3.28
C GLN A 313 4.77 4.15 -3.45
N GLY A 314 5.71 3.49 -2.76
CA GLY A 314 7.13 3.82 -2.84
C GLY A 314 7.51 5.10 -2.09
N ALA A 315 6.74 5.50 -1.07
CA ALA A 315 7.07 6.59 -0.18
C ALA A 315 6.95 6.19 1.31
N TYR A 316 7.88 6.66 2.13
CA TYR A 316 7.94 6.29 3.56
C TYR A 316 6.71 6.78 4.36
N LYS A 317 5.95 7.72 3.80
CA LYS A 317 4.59 8.11 4.16
C LYS A 317 3.81 8.32 2.86
N PRO A 318 2.53 7.94 2.77
CA PRO A 318 1.71 8.25 1.60
C PRO A 318 1.77 9.74 1.25
N MET A 319 1.96 10.07 -0.03
CA MET A 319 2.12 11.45 -0.50
C MET A 319 3.19 12.25 0.27
N TYR A 320 4.26 11.57 0.70
CA TYR A 320 5.32 12.14 1.54
C TYR A 320 4.83 12.79 2.84
N GLY A 321 3.66 12.39 3.33
CA GLY A 321 3.06 12.89 4.57
C GLY A 321 2.25 14.17 4.42
N ALA A 322 1.78 14.51 3.20
CA ALA A 322 0.80 15.57 3.00
C ALA A 322 -0.44 15.36 3.90
N ASN A 323 -0.84 16.39 4.62
CA ASN A 323 -2.01 16.31 5.50
C ASN A 323 -3.29 16.45 4.69
N MET A 324 -3.93 15.31 4.43
CA MET A 324 -5.15 15.24 3.63
C MET A 324 -6.41 15.19 4.50
N ILE A 325 -6.28 14.89 5.79
CA ILE A 325 -7.43 14.73 6.69
C ILE A 325 -7.87 16.04 7.35
N ASP A 326 -6.94 16.96 7.65
CA ASP A 326 -7.28 18.25 8.26
C ASP A 326 -8.38 19.02 7.49
N PRO A 327 -8.40 19.05 6.14
CA PRO A 327 -9.46 19.71 5.39
C PRO A 327 -10.75 18.88 5.25
N TYR A 328 -10.81 17.66 5.78
CA TYR A 328 -11.97 16.78 5.69
C TYR A 328 -12.19 16.07 7.02
N PRO A 329 -12.48 16.81 8.12
CA PRO A 329 -12.72 16.19 9.42
C PRO A 329 -13.91 15.23 9.41
N SER A 330 -14.79 15.32 8.41
CA SER A 330 -15.89 14.38 8.18
C SER A 330 -15.47 12.95 7.86
N LEU A 331 -14.19 12.73 7.50
CA LEU A 331 -13.63 11.42 7.19
C LEU A 331 -12.91 10.81 8.42
N ALA A 332 -13.16 11.34 9.61
CA ALA A 332 -12.64 10.92 10.90
C ALA A 332 -13.67 11.26 12.01
#